data_AF-A0A2G8KRG4-F1
#
_entry.id   AF-A0A2G8KRG4-F1
#
_cell.length_a   1.000
_cell.length_b   1.000
_cell.length_c   1.000
_cell.angle_alpha   90.00
_cell.angle_beta   90.00
_cell.angle_gamma   90.00
#
_symmetry.space_group_name_H-M   'P 1'
#
loop_
_entity.id
_entity.type
_entity.pdbx_description
1 polymer ?
#
loop_
_entity_poly.entity_id
_entity_poly.type
_entity_poly.pdbx_seq_one_letter_code
_entity_poly.pdbx_strand_id
1 'polypeptide(L)'
;MGRGWGASIAKFAQTDLRSGLTVWPEMGQGFLKEGMWPCVYKAQVRSVMEYASLSWMSASPTTLGLLDSIQKKALRIIGTSEEKARTELNISSLHQRRQVAAATVLYKMHTNSCPPDLKAMLPKPFVARRATRSSLSMPGHAFTVPVSRTVSTCRTFFYSTVQVWNSLPDSVVGDISDNGAQSFKCRVHQYLTSCA
;
A
#
# COMPACT_ATOMS: atom_id res chain seq x y z
N MET A 1 -19.71 10.98 14.08
CA MET A 1 -18.60 10.76 15.02
C MET A 1 -17.38 10.24 14.25
N GLY A 2 -16.15 10.72 14.53
CA GLY A 2 -14.93 10.12 13.94
C GLY A 2 -13.84 11.04 13.39
N ARG A 3 -13.83 12.35 13.71
CA ARG A 3 -12.77 13.29 13.24
C ARG A 3 -11.48 13.31 14.07
N GLY A 4 -11.34 12.47 15.10
CA GLY A 4 -10.21 12.53 16.05
C GLY A 4 -9.03 11.59 15.80
N TRP A 5 -9.28 10.42 15.20
CA TRP A 5 -8.30 9.32 15.21
C TRP A 5 -7.15 9.51 14.20
N GLY A 6 -7.47 10.01 12.99
CA GLY A 6 -6.45 10.27 11.96
C GLY A 6 -5.48 11.37 12.36
N ALA A 7 -5.96 12.42 13.03
CA ALA A 7 -5.11 13.52 13.52
C ALA A 7 -4.23 13.09 14.70
N SER A 8 -4.72 12.19 15.57
CA SER A 8 -3.96 11.71 16.72
C SER A 8 -2.86 10.72 16.33
N ILE A 9 -3.11 9.83 15.37
CA ILE A 9 -2.10 8.90 14.85
C ILE A 9 -1.10 9.62 13.94
N ALA A 10 -1.56 10.56 13.11
CA ALA A 10 -0.65 11.41 12.34
C ALA A 10 0.21 12.28 13.27
N LYS A 11 -0.36 12.87 14.32
CA LYS A 11 0.42 13.57 15.36
C LYS A 11 1.40 12.63 16.04
N PHE A 12 0.99 11.44 16.48
CA PHE A 12 1.87 10.46 17.13
C PHE A 12 3.03 10.04 16.22
N ALA A 13 2.74 9.65 14.98
CA ALA A 13 3.76 9.35 13.98
C ALA A 13 4.66 10.55 13.71
N GLN A 14 4.11 11.77 13.69
CA GLN A 14 4.86 12.99 13.38
C GLN A 14 5.67 13.52 14.58
N THR A 15 5.28 13.24 15.83
CA THR A 15 6.09 13.48 17.03
C THR A 15 7.20 12.46 17.17
N ASP A 16 6.92 11.18 16.93
CA ASP A 16 7.90 10.09 17.07
C ASP A 16 8.91 10.10 15.90
N LEU A 17 8.46 10.41 14.67
CA LEU A 17 9.37 10.70 13.56
C LEU A 17 10.08 12.04 13.72
N ARG A 18 9.50 13.07 14.35
CA ARG A 18 10.22 14.32 14.60
C ARG A 18 11.33 14.12 15.61
N SER A 19 11.05 13.48 16.75
CA SER A 19 12.06 13.19 17.78
C SER A 19 13.15 12.29 17.22
N GLY A 20 12.79 11.25 16.46
CA GLY A 20 13.75 10.42 15.73
C GLY A 20 14.59 11.22 14.73
N LEU A 21 13.97 11.95 13.79
CA LEU A 21 14.71 12.71 12.77
C LEU A 21 15.49 13.92 13.31
N THR A 22 15.16 14.48 14.49
CA THR A 22 16.00 15.53 15.12
C THR A 22 17.24 14.96 15.79
N VAL A 23 17.24 13.66 16.12
CA VAL A 23 18.39 12.98 16.72
C VAL A 23 19.35 12.46 15.64
N TRP A 24 18.88 12.26 14.40
CA TRP A 24 19.70 11.77 13.28
C TRP A 24 20.87 12.68 12.88
N PRO A 25 20.77 14.03 12.93
CA PRO A 25 21.90 14.93 12.72
C PRO A 25 22.89 14.95 13.90
N GLU A 26 22.42 14.69 15.13
CA GLU A 26 23.27 14.72 16.35
C GLU A 26 23.97 13.39 16.63
N MET A 27 23.43 12.28 16.11
CA MET A 27 24.10 10.97 16.08
C MET A 27 25.17 10.93 14.99
N GLY A 28 26.20 11.76 15.14
CA GLY A 28 27.56 11.57 14.67
C GLY A 28 27.79 11.11 13.23
N GLN A 29 28.26 12.06 12.41
CA GLN A 29 29.04 11.82 11.17
C GLN A 29 30.25 10.87 11.34
N GLY A 30 30.60 10.44 12.56
CA GLY A 30 31.75 9.58 12.86
C GLY A 30 31.44 8.13 13.26
N PHE A 31 30.17 7.74 13.46
CA PHE A 31 29.87 6.42 14.08
C PHE A 31 29.17 5.41 13.16
N LEU A 32 28.50 5.85 12.10
CA LEU A 32 27.66 4.97 11.29
C LEU A 32 28.24 4.83 9.88
N LYS A 33 28.77 3.63 9.57
CA LYS A 33 29.26 3.26 8.24
C LYS A 33 28.20 3.60 7.18
N GLU A 34 28.63 4.08 6.00
CA GLU A 34 27.84 4.48 4.82
C GLU A 34 26.67 3.53 4.44
N GLY A 35 26.70 2.26 4.86
CA GLY A 35 25.64 1.27 4.62
C GLY A 35 24.56 1.13 5.70
N MET A 36 24.65 1.80 6.86
CA MET A 36 23.73 1.55 7.99
C MET A 36 22.44 2.39 7.93
N TRP A 37 22.49 3.57 7.33
CA TRP A 37 21.35 4.49 7.23
C TRP A 37 20.11 3.87 6.55
N PRO A 38 20.24 3.08 5.46
CA PRO A 38 19.10 2.38 4.88
C PRO A 38 18.46 1.35 5.83
N CYS A 39 19.25 0.70 6.69
CA CYS A 39 18.74 -0.26 7.67
C CYS A 39 17.94 0.43 8.77
N VAL A 40 18.45 1.55 9.31
CA VAL A 40 17.74 2.35 10.31
C VAL A 40 16.43 2.88 9.75
N TYR A 41 16.44 3.39 8.52
CA TYR A 41 15.23 3.81 7.83
C TYR A 41 14.20 2.68 7.67
N LYS A 42 14.65 1.48 7.25
CA LYS A 42 13.78 0.31 7.11
C LYS A 42 13.22 -0.16 8.44
N ALA A 43 14.00 -0.08 9.52
CA ALA A 43 13.57 -0.52 10.84
C ALA A 43 12.57 0.44 11.51
N GLN A 44 12.79 1.76 11.42
CA GLN A 44 11.99 2.75 12.15
C GLN A 44 10.90 3.37 11.29
N VAL A 45 11.25 3.95 10.15
CA VAL A 45 10.30 4.71 9.34
C VAL A 45 9.39 3.76 8.55
N ARG A 46 9.99 2.77 7.88
CA ARG A 46 9.25 1.85 7.01
C ARG A 46 8.29 0.95 7.79
N SER A 47 8.67 0.46 8.97
CA SER A 47 7.82 -0.40 9.79
C SER A 47 6.50 0.29 10.20
N VAL A 48 6.59 1.53 10.70
CA VAL A 48 5.44 2.36 11.08
C VAL A 48 4.57 2.67 9.86
N MET A 49 5.20 2.99 8.73
CA MET A 49 4.47 3.30 7.50
C MET A 49 3.74 2.10 6.89
N GLU A 50 4.31 0.90 6.98
CA GLU A 50 3.71 -0.32 6.44
C GLU A 50 2.59 -0.84 7.35
N TYR A 51 2.74 -0.70 8.67
CA TYR A 51 1.70 -1.08 9.63
C TYR A 51 0.39 -0.32 9.41
N ALA A 52 0.44 0.99 9.21
CA ALA A 52 -0.73 1.85 9.02
C ALA A 52 -1.20 2.01 7.56
N SER A 53 -0.63 1.23 6.63
CA SER A 53 -0.85 1.35 5.19
C SER A 53 -2.33 1.31 4.78
N LEU A 54 -3.12 0.42 5.38
CA LEU A 54 -4.55 0.25 5.12
C LEU A 54 -5.38 1.43 5.63
N SER A 55 -5.03 1.97 6.81
CA SER A 55 -5.71 3.12 7.39
C SER A 55 -5.56 4.37 6.53
N TRP A 56 -4.36 4.57 5.96
CA TRP A 56 -4.08 5.73 5.11
C TRP A 56 -4.55 5.59 3.68
N MET A 57 -4.96 4.41 3.24
CA MET A 57 -5.45 4.20 1.88
C MET A 57 -6.66 5.08 1.55
N SER A 58 -7.50 5.37 2.55
CA SER A 58 -8.67 6.24 2.42
C SER A 58 -8.40 7.73 2.72
N ALA A 59 -7.17 8.09 3.06
CA ALA A 59 -6.81 9.45 3.42
C ALA A 59 -6.88 10.40 2.21
N SER A 60 -6.97 11.70 2.50
CA SER A 60 -6.97 12.73 1.46
C SER A 60 -5.59 12.84 0.79
N PRO A 61 -5.52 13.24 -0.49
CA PRO A 61 -4.25 13.47 -1.19
C PRO A 61 -3.31 14.41 -0.45
N THR A 62 -3.85 15.41 0.26
CA THR A 62 -3.08 16.33 1.10
C THR A 62 -2.33 15.61 2.21
N THR A 63 -3.01 14.72 2.95
CA THR A 63 -2.37 13.92 4.00
C THR A 63 -1.39 12.91 3.41
N LEU A 64 -1.68 12.37 2.22
CA LEU A 64 -0.76 11.48 1.51
C LEU A 64 0.53 12.19 1.07
N GLY A 65 0.42 13.44 0.60
CA GLY A 65 1.58 14.26 0.25
C GLY A 65 2.50 14.56 1.45
N LEU A 66 1.95 14.64 2.66
CA LEU A 66 2.75 14.73 3.89
C LEU A 66 3.55 13.45 4.15
N LEU A 67 2.95 12.27 3.93
CA LEU A 67 3.65 10.99 4.05
C LEU A 67 4.76 10.86 3.01
N ASP A 68 4.50 11.28 1.77
CA ASP A 68 5.52 11.29 0.71
C ASP A 68 6.66 12.24 1.06
N SER A 69 6.36 13.38 1.69
CA SER A 69 7.37 14.33 2.16
C SER A 69 8.25 13.76 3.29
N ILE A 70 7.70 12.91 4.17
CA ILE A 70 8.50 12.18 5.18
C ILE A 70 9.49 11.23 4.50
N GLN A 71 9.03 10.45 3.51
CA GLN A 71 9.93 9.58 2.75
C GLN A 71 11.01 10.41 2.01
N LYS A 72 10.64 11.51 1.36
CA LYS A 72 11.61 12.41 0.68
C LYS A 72 12.66 12.97 1.64
N LYS A 73 12.24 13.39 2.84
CA LYS A 73 13.15 13.88 3.88
C LYS A 73 14.10 12.79 4.35
N ALA A 74 13.61 11.57 4.56
CA ALA A 74 14.46 10.45 4.93
C ALA A 74 15.48 10.11 3.83
N LEU A 75 15.06 10.08 2.57
CA LEU A 75 15.97 9.86 1.43
C LEU A 75 17.04 10.94 1.32
N ARG A 76 16.68 12.20 1.60
CA ARG A 76 17.65 13.31 1.65
C ARG A 76 18.70 13.13 2.75
N ILE A 77 18.33 12.59 3.92
CA ILE A 77 19.29 12.31 5.00
C ILE A 77 20.23 11.15 4.64
N ILE A 78 19.71 10.13 3.95
CA ILE A 78 20.52 9.01 3.44
C ILE A 78 21.42 9.47 2.28
N GLY A 79 21.18 10.64 1.69
CA GLY A 79 21.95 11.16 0.56
C GLY A 79 21.65 10.46 -0.77
N THR A 80 20.50 9.78 -0.88
CA THR A 80 20.13 8.99 -2.07
C THR A 80 18.98 9.67 -2.82
N SER A 81 19.08 9.75 -4.16
CA SER A 81 17.97 10.23 -5.01
C SER A 81 16.82 9.20 -5.03
N GLU A 82 15.59 9.63 -5.32
CA GLU A 82 14.42 8.72 -5.37
C GLU A 82 14.62 7.56 -6.36
N GLU A 83 15.32 7.81 -7.47
CA GLU A 83 15.63 6.81 -8.49
C GLU A 83 16.64 5.78 -8.01
N LYS A 84 17.74 6.24 -7.39
CA LYS A 84 18.71 5.33 -6.76
C LYS A 84 18.10 4.57 -5.59
N ALA A 85 17.18 5.17 -4.84
CA ALA A 85 16.48 4.49 -3.76
C ALA A 85 15.55 3.37 -4.28
N ARG A 86 14.95 3.54 -5.46
CA ARG A 86 14.14 2.50 -6.11
C ARG A 86 15.01 1.34 -6.59
N THR A 87 16.11 1.64 -7.28
CA THR A 87 16.94 0.64 -7.95
C THR A 87 17.94 -0.04 -7.00
N GLU A 88 18.64 0.74 -6.16
CA GLU A 88 19.73 0.24 -5.30
C GLU A 88 19.22 -0.19 -3.91
N LEU A 89 18.19 0.47 -3.37
CA LEU A 89 17.71 0.23 -2.00
C LEU A 89 16.38 -0.55 -1.90
N ASN A 90 15.76 -0.86 -3.05
CA ASN A 90 14.43 -1.50 -3.15
C ASN A 90 13.34 -0.73 -2.38
N ILE A 91 13.40 0.60 -2.39
CA ILE A 91 12.41 1.46 -1.75
C ILE A 91 11.40 1.89 -2.81
N SER A 92 10.38 1.06 -3.02
CA SER A 92 9.25 1.37 -3.91
C SER A 92 8.39 2.52 -3.36
N SER A 93 7.61 3.14 -4.26
CA SER A 93 6.77 4.28 -3.88
C SER A 93 5.76 3.88 -2.79
N LEU A 94 5.45 4.82 -1.89
CA LEU A 94 4.43 4.59 -0.85
C LEU A 94 3.07 4.22 -1.43
N HIS A 95 2.75 4.74 -2.61
CA HIS A 95 1.52 4.42 -3.29
C HIS A 95 1.48 2.93 -3.68
N GLN A 96 2.50 2.44 -4.40
CA GLN A 96 2.60 1.03 -4.79
C GLN A 96 2.58 0.11 -3.57
N ARG A 97 3.33 0.44 -2.51
CA ARG A 97 3.36 -0.39 -1.29
C ARG A 97 2.00 -0.51 -0.62
N ARG A 98 1.21 0.57 -0.59
CA ARG A 98 -0.17 0.55 -0.08
C ARG A 98 -1.09 -0.29 -0.96
N GLN A 99 -0.95 -0.21 -2.28
CA GLN A 99 -1.71 -1.04 -3.23
C GLN A 99 -1.40 -2.53 -3.05
N VAL A 100 -0.12 -2.90 -2.90
CA VAL A 100 0.30 -4.30 -2.63
C VAL A 100 -0.30 -4.80 -1.31
N ALA A 101 -0.22 -3.99 -0.25
CA ALA A 101 -0.79 -4.35 1.06
C ALA A 101 -2.31 -4.57 0.97
N ALA A 102 -3.02 -3.68 0.28
CA ALA A 102 -4.46 -3.78 0.08
C ALA A 102 -4.86 -5.01 -0.74
N ALA A 103 -4.18 -5.24 -1.86
CA ALA A 103 -4.40 -6.43 -2.70
C ALA A 103 -4.13 -7.72 -1.92
N THR A 104 -3.11 -7.73 -1.06
CA THR A 104 -2.80 -8.88 -0.20
C THR A 104 -3.92 -9.17 0.78
N VAL A 105 -4.48 -8.13 1.42
CA VAL A 105 -5.61 -8.31 2.34
C VAL A 105 -6.82 -8.85 1.58
N LEU A 106 -7.11 -8.33 0.39
CA LEU A 106 -8.20 -8.85 -0.43
C LEU A 106 -7.97 -10.31 -0.85
N TYR A 107 -6.73 -10.67 -1.22
CA TYR A 107 -6.34 -12.06 -1.47
C TYR A 107 -6.56 -12.95 -0.24
N LYS A 108 -6.21 -12.47 0.96
CA LYS A 108 -6.46 -13.18 2.24
C LYS A 108 -7.94 -13.30 2.60
N MET A 109 -8.77 -12.35 2.17
CA MET A 109 -10.22 -12.42 2.35
C MET A 109 -10.86 -13.39 1.35
N HIS A 110 -10.30 -13.48 0.15
CA HIS A 110 -10.75 -14.41 -0.89
C HIS A 110 -10.34 -15.87 -0.60
N THR A 111 -9.11 -16.08 -0.12
CA THR A 111 -8.69 -17.36 0.47
C THR A 111 -9.38 -17.55 1.82
N ASN A 112 -9.74 -18.78 2.21
CA ASN A 112 -10.51 -19.05 3.45
C ASN A 112 -9.73 -18.79 4.77
N SER A 113 -8.75 -17.88 4.77
CA SER A 113 -7.92 -17.53 5.93
C SER A 113 -8.51 -16.42 6.80
N CYS A 114 -9.73 -15.96 6.51
CA CYS A 114 -10.35 -14.78 7.12
C CYS A 114 -11.65 -15.18 7.85
N PRO A 115 -11.98 -14.56 9.00
CA PRO A 115 -13.24 -14.82 9.69
C PRO A 115 -14.45 -14.60 8.77
N PRO A 116 -15.52 -15.39 8.94
CA PRO A 116 -16.67 -15.41 8.04
C PRO A 116 -17.36 -14.04 7.91
N ASP A 117 -17.35 -13.23 8.98
CA ASP A 117 -17.93 -11.89 8.99
C ASP A 117 -17.25 -10.94 7.98
N LEU A 118 -15.92 -11.00 7.88
CA LEU A 118 -15.17 -10.18 6.93
C LEU A 118 -15.37 -10.69 5.49
N LYS A 119 -15.54 -11.99 5.31
CA LYS A 119 -15.87 -12.59 4.00
C LYS A 119 -17.27 -12.14 3.53
N ALA A 120 -18.23 -12.03 4.44
CA ALA A 120 -19.58 -11.54 4.14
C ALA A 120 -19.60 -10.06 3.67
N MET A 121 -18.60 -9.27 4.06
CA MET A 121 -18.45 -7.88 3.62
C MET A 121 -17.84 -7.74 2.21
N LEU A 122 -17.34 -8.83 1.61
CA LEU A 122 -16.76 -8.75 0.27
C LEU A 122 -17.83 -8.41 -0.78
N PRO A 123 -17.49 -7.54 -1.75
CA PRO A 123 -18.35 -7.29 -2.91
C PRO A 123 -18.60 -8.59 -3.66
N LYS A 124 -19.80 -8.71 -4.24
CA LYS A 124 -20.17 -9.90 -5.02
C LYS A 124 -19.24 -10.07 -6.23
N PRO A 125 -18.89 -11.31 -6.60
CA PRO A 125 -18.16 -11.58 -7.85
C PRO A 125 -18.82 -10.88 -9.04
N PHE A 126 -18.01 -10.39 -9.97
CA PHE A 126 -18.52 -9.70 -11.15
C PHE A 126 -19.25 -10.70 -12.05
N VAL A 127 -20.56 -10.50 -12.23
CA VAL A 127 -21.37 -11.24 -13.19
C VAL A 127 -21.76 -10.30 -14.32
N ALA A 128 -21.21 -10.53 -15.51
CA ALA A 128 -21.53 -9.74 -16.69
C ALA A 128 -22.99 -9.97 -17.10
N ARG A 129 -23.87 -9.00 -16.77
CA ARG A 129 -25.29 -9.06 -17.19
C ARG A 129 -25.48 -8.89 -18.70
N ARG A 130 -24.53 -8.24 -19.39
CA ARG A 130 -24.49 -8.09 -20.85
C ARG A 130 -23.05 -8.21 -21.31
N ALA A 131 -22.84 -8.87 -22.44
CA ALA A 131 -21.54 -8.92 -23.12
C ALA A 131 -21.24 -7.56 -23.77
N THR A 132 -20.61 -6.66 -23.02
CA THR A 132 -20.01 -5.44 -23.55
C THR A 132 -18.50 -5.64 -23.70
N ARG A 133 -17.84 -4.82 -24.53
CA ARG A 133 -16.38 -4.89 -24.72
C ARG A 133 -15.61 -4.80 -23.38
N SER A 134 -16.12 -4.01 -22.43
CA SER A 134 -15.59 -3.93 -21.08
C SER A 134 -15.85 -5.19 -20.26
N SER A 135 -17.02 -5.83 -20.38
CA SER A 135 -17.32 -7.04 -19.61
C SER A 135 -16.57 -8.28 -20.12
N LEU A 136 -16.28 -8.35 -21.41
CA LEU A 136 -15.49 -9.43 -22.03
C LEU A 136 -13.99 -9.33 -21.72
N SER A 137 -13.53 -8.13 -21.35
CA SER A 137 -12.15 -7.87 -20.96
C SER A 137 -11.90 -8.01 -19.45
N MET A 138 -12.93 -8.31 -18.64
CA MET A 138 -12.78 -8.47 -17.20
C MET A 138 -12.15 -9.83 -16.87
N PRO A 139 -11.16 -9.87 -15.97
CA PRO A 139 -10.58 -11.12 -15.48
C PRO A 139 -11.60 -12.01 -14.77
N GLY A 140 -11.40 -13.33 -14.78
CA GLY A 140 -12.32 -14.29 -14.15
C GLY A 140 -12.46 -14.14 -12.63
N HIS A 141 -11.48 -13.49 -11.99
CA HIS A 141 -11.43 -13.21 -10.56
C HIS A 141 -11.98 -11.82 -10.18
N ALA A 142 -12.58 -11.09 -11.12
CA ALA A 142 -13.01 -9.72 -10.90
C ALA A 142 -14.20 -9.63 -9.92
N PHE A 143 -14.19 -8.57 -9.10
CA PHE A 143 -15.32 -8.21 -8.24
C PHE A 143 -16.16 -7.10 -8.87
N THR A 144 -17.44 -7.07 -8.51
CA THR A 144 -18.32 -5.96 -8.90
C THR A 144 -17.82 -4.67 -8.25
N VAL A 145 -17.37 -3.72 -9.06
CA VAL A 145 -16.98 -2.39 -8.58
C VAL A 145 -18.23 -1.69 -8.03
N PRO A 146 -18.26 -1.29 -6.74
CA PRO A 146 -19.38 -0.55 -6.19
C PRO A 146 -19.57 0.76 -6.96
N VAL A 147 -20.79 1.13 -7.33
CA VAL A 147 -21.03 2.40 -8.02
C VAL A 147 -21.09 3.51 -6.98
N SER A 148 -20.20 4.50 -7.08
CA SER A 148 -20.23 5.69 -6.24
C SER A 148 -20.12 6.95 -7.07
N ARG A 149 -20.86 7.99 -6.67
CA ARG A 149 -20.79 9.35 -7.23
C ARG A 149 -19.88 10.28 -6.43
N THR A 150 -19.40 9.86 -5.26
CA THR A 150 -18.59 10.69 -4.36
C THR A 150 -17.15 10.23 -4.29
N VAL A 151 -16.22 11.18 -4.43
CA VAL A 151 -14.76 10.94 -4.37
C VAL A 151 -14.33 10.36 -3.02
N SER A 152 -15.00 10.72 -1.93
CA SER A 152 -14.74 10.17 -0.59
C SER A 152 -15.00 8.66 -0.53
N THR A 153 -16.11 8.20 -1.12
CA THR A 153 -16.46 6.79 -1.18
C THR A 153 -15.56 6.02 -2.14
N CYS A 154 -15.09 6.65 -3.23
CA CYS A 154 -14.11 6.03 -4.14
C CYS A 154 -12.76 5.77 -3.47
N ARG A 155 -12.43 6.49 -2.40
CA ARG A 155 -11.20 6.29 -1.61
C ARG A 155 -11.37 5.22 -0.53
N THR A 156 -12.56 4.68 -0.32
CA THR A 156 -12.76 3.60 0.65
C THR A 156 -11.96 2.37 0.26
N PHE A 157 -11.57 1.59 1.27
CA PHE A 157 -10.80 0.38 1.08
C PHE A 157 -11.40 -0.52 0.00
N PHE A 158 -12.69 -0.88 0.11
CA PHE A 158 -13.32 -1.78 -0.87
C PHE A 158 -13.29 -1.22 -2.29
N TYR A 159 -13.63 0.05 -2.48
CA TYR A 159 -13.68 0.62 -3.83
C TYR A 159 -12.28 0.67 -4.46
N SER A 160 -11.29 1.21 -3.75
CA SER A 160 -9.95 1.36 -4.28
C SER A 160 -9.23 0.02 -4.43
N THR A 161 -9.38 -0.91 -3.47
CA THR A 161 -8.76 -2.24 -3.56
C THR A 161 -9.37 -3.07 -4.66
N VAL A 162 -10.70 -3.03 -4.88
CA VAL A 162 -11.35 -3.75 -5.98
C VAL A 162 -10.92 -3.22 -7.34
N GLN A 163 -10.72 -1.91 -7.48
CA GLN A 163 -10.18 -1.35 -8.72
C GLN A 163 -8.77 -1.86 -9.02
N VAL A 164 -7.89 -1.85 -8.01
CA VAL A 164 -6.54 -2.38 -8.14
C VAL A 164 -6.59 -3.88 -8.47
N TRP A 165 -7.42 -4.64 -7.76
CA TRP A 165 -7.60 -6.08 -7.99
C TRP A 165 -8.08 -6.39 -9.40
N ASN A 166 -9.11 -5.71 -9.88
CA ASN A 166 -9.66 -5.90 -11.22
C ASN A 166 -8.68 -5.48 -12.34
N SER A 167 -7.67 -4.67 -12.03
CA SER A 167 -6.61 -4.32 -12.98
C SER A 167 -5.52 -5.39 -13.08
N LEU A 168 -5.47 -6.35 -12.16
CA LEU A 168 -4.50 -7.44 -12.19
C LEU A 168 -4.92 -8.49 -13.23
N PRO A 169 -3.99 -8.98 -14.06
CA PRO A 169 -4.28 -10.06 -14.99
C PRO A 169 -4.42 -11.39 -14.24
N ASP A 170 -5.17 -12.33 -14.83
CA ASP A 170 -5.36 -13.69 -14.29
C ASP A 170 -4.02 -14.41 -14.04
N SER A 171 -2.96 -14.07 -14.78
CA SER A 171 -1.60 -14.61 -14.60
C SER A 171 -0.93 -14.21 -13.29
N VAL A 172 -1.24 -13.02 -12.75
CA VAL A 172 -0.66 -12.51 -11.48
C VAL A 172 -1.40 -13.08 -10.28
N VAL A 173 -2.73 -13.16 -10.39
CA VAL A 173 -3.59 -13.74 -9.35
C VAL A 173 -3.43 -15.26 -9.29
N GLY A 174 -3.26 -15.91 -10.45
CA GLY A 174 -3.05 -17.35 -10.58
C GLY A 174 -4.18 -18.20 -9.98
N ASP A 175 -3.94 -19.50 -9.81
CA ASP A 175 -4.80 -20.35 -8.98
C ASP A 175 -4.65 -19.92 -7.52
N ILE A 176 -5.69 -19.27 -7.03
CA ILE A 176 -5.77 -18.67 -5.69
C ILE A 176 -5.66 -19.74 -4.58
N SER A 177 -5.84 -21.02 -4.93
CA SER A 177 -5.85 -22.15 -4.00
C SER A 177 -4.48 -22.64 -3.53
N ASP A 178 -3.40 -22.48 -4.30
CA ASP A 178 -2.16 -23.25 -4.07
C ASP A 178 -0.89 -22.42 -3.81
N ASN A 179 -0.96 -21.11 -4.01
CA ASN A 179 0.20 -20.23 -3.88
C ASN A 179 0.07 -19.31 -2.66
N GLY A 180 0.78 -19.61 -1.57
CA GLY A 180 0.72 -18.83 -0.33
C GLY A 180 0.82 -17.31 -0.50
N ALA A 181 0.25 -16.55 0.44
CA ALA A 181 0.11 -15.09 0.38
C ALA A 181 1.42 -14.31 0.11
N GLN A 182 2.58 -14.89 0.40
CA GLN A 182 3.88 -14.28 0.13
C GLN A 182 4.23 -14.31 -1.37
N SER A 183 3.93 -15.40 -2.07
CA SER A 183 4.14 -15.51 -3.52
C SER A 183 3.27 -14.51 -4.27
N PHE A 184 2.02 -14.34 -3.84
CA PHE A 184 1.11 -13.34 -4.38
C PHE A 184 1.67 -11.92 -4.20
N LYS A 185 2.13 -11.56 -2.99
CA LYS A 185 2.77 -10.25 -2.73
C LYS A 185 3.91 -9.96 -3.69
N CYS A 186 4.81 -10.92 -3.90
CA CYS A 186 5.96 -10.75 -4.78
C CYS A 186 5.52 -10.50 -6.24
N ARG A 187 4.56 -11.25 -6.76
CA ARG A 187 4.05 -11.07 -8.13
C ARG A 187 3.35 -9.73 -8.32
N VAL A 188 2.50 -9.32 -7.37
CA VAL A 188 1.84 -8.00 -7.43
C VAL A 188 2.87 -6.88 -7.36
N HIS A 189 3.88 -6.99 -6.49
CA HIS A 189 4.94 -6.00 -6.40
C HIS A 189 5.73 -5.89 -7.72
N GLN A 190 6.07 -7.03 -8.34
CA GLN A 190 6.76 -7.06 -9.64
C GLN A 190 5.89 -6.43 -10.74
N TYR A 191 4.61 -6.80 -10.82
CA TYR A 191 3.67 -6.26 -11.81
C TYR A 191 3.52 -4.73 -11.69
N LEU A 192 3.29 -4.23 -10.48
CA LEU A 192 3.16 -2.79 -10.23
C LEU A 192 4.47 -2.03 -10.44
N THR A 193 5.62 -2.70 -10.37
CA THR A 193 6.92 -2.11 -10.69
C THR A 193 7.14 -2.08 -12.21
N SER A 194 6.68 -3.09 -12.95
CA SER A 194 6.80 -3.14 -14.42
C SER A 194 5.82 -2.20 -15.15
N CYS A 195 4.71 -1.83 -14.53
CA CYS A 195 3.71 -0.93 -15.11
C CYS A 195 3.89 0.55 -14.76
N ALA A 196 4.90 0.90 -13.96
CA ALA A 196 5.19 2.26 -13.50
C ALA A 196 6.33 2.90 -14.31
#